data_AF-A0A545UL72-F1
#
_entry.id   AF-A0A545UL72-F1
#
_cell.length_a   1.000
_cell.length_b   1.000
_cell.length_c   1.000
_cell.angle_alpha   90.00
_cell.angle_beta   90.00
_cell.angle_gamma   90.00
#
_symmetry.space_group_name_H-M   'P 1'
#
loop_
_entity.id
_entity.type
_entity.pdbx_description
1 polymer ?
#
loop_
_entity_poly.entity_id
_entity_poly.type
_entity_poly.pdbx_seq_one_letter_code
_entity_poly.pdbx_strand_id
1 'polypeptide(L)'
;MNLSKVNDAKLSDLIRKLPTRCILLLEDIDAIESAKSRENSDAGSRTSSSVTLSGLLNAIDGAGSVEGRALIMTTNHVDRLDPAVIRPGRVDKMVEFGLASREMLLRLFRYVYLPLSSKNERVGDKYEGVVNNQDAQDTQKHVQELAAMFADRVPAMKHSPAHILSFLIAHRHSPRGAVENVISWVEKEGEGFIPLRRQTST
;
A
#
# COMPACT_ATOMS: atom_id res chain seq x y z
N MET A 1 -17.47 4.22 5.22
CA MET A 1 -18.44 4.14 6.33
C MET A 1 -17.68 4.27 7.63
N ASN A 2 -18.16 5.06 8.60
CA ASN A 2 -17.54 5.11 9.91
C ASN A 2 -18.00 3.89 10.74
N LEU A 3 -17.08 2.98 11.04
CA LEU A 3 -17.35 1.69 11.69
C LEU A 3 -17.84 1.84 13.16
N SER A 4 -17.66 3.01 13.78
CA SER A 4 -18.07 3.29 15.17
C SER A 4 -19.57 3.23 15.45
N LYS A 5 -20.43 3.13 14.43
CA LYS A 5 -21.90 3.00 14.57
C LYS A 5 -22.48 1.72 13.95
N VAL A 6 -21.62 0.79 13.56
CA VAL A 6 -22.01 -0.47 12.93
C VAL A 6 -21.87 -1.58 13.97
N ASN A 7 -22.77 -2.56 13.95
CA ASN A 7 -22.65 -3.79 14.73
C ASN A 7 -22.53 -4.99 13.77
N ASP A 8 -22.12 -6.15 14.28
CA ASP A 8 -21.85 -7.34 13.46
C ASP A 8 -23.06 -7.75 12.58
N ALA A 9 -24.29 -7.60 13.09
CA ALA A 9 -25.50 -7.91 12.34
C ALA A 9 -25.70 -6.98 11.14
N LYS A 10 -25.51 -5.67 11.33
CA LYS A 10 -25.62 -4.67 10.26
C LYS A 10 -24.48 -4.82 9.25
N LEU A 11 -23.29 -5.18 9.71
CA LEU A 11 -22.14 -5.47 8.84
C LEU A 11 -22.40 -6.69 7.97
N SER A 12 -22.95 -7.77 8.54
CA SER A 12 -23.37 -8.95 7.78
C SER A 12 -24.42 -8.63 6.73
N ASP A 13 -25.40 -7.78 7.07
CA ASP A 13 -26.41 -7.33 6.11
C ASP A 13 -25.81 -6.52 4.95
N LEU A 14 -24.85 -5.64 5.24
CA LEU A 14 -24.13 -4.88 4.22
C LEU A 14 -23.32 -5.79 3.29
N ILE A 15 -22.60 -6.77 3.83
CA ILE A 15 -21.81 -7.73 3.05
C ILE A 15 -22.72 -8.57 2.16
N ARG A 16 -23.89 -8.98 2.66
CA ARG A 16 -24.88 -9.73 1.86
C ARG A 16 -25.37 -8.94 0.65
N LYS A 17 -25.59 -7.63 0.84
CA LYS A 17 -26.07 -6.69 -0.18
C LYS A 17 -25.01 -6.27 -1.21
N LEU A 18 -23.74 -6.66 -1.03
CA LEU A 18 -22.70 -6.34 -2.01
C LEU A 18 -23.02 -6.98 -3.37
N PRO A 19 -22.69 -6.33 -4.49
CA PRO A 19 -22.87 -6.94 -5.80
C PRO A 19 -21.98 -8.18 -5.97
N THR A 20 -22.33 -9.03 -6.93
CA THR A 20 -21.39 -10.05 -7.44
C THR A 20 -20.31 -9.36 -8.29
N ARG A 21 -19.12 -9.95 -8.38
CA ARG A 21 -17.94 -9.36 -9.06
C ARG A 21 -17.50 -8.04 -8.45
N CYS A 22 -17.18 -8.05 -7.16
CA CYS A 22 -16.62 -6.91 -6.46
C CYS A 22 -15.39 -7.27 -5.62
N ILE A 23 -14.59 -6.25 -5.32
CA ILE A 23 -13.49 -6.34 -4.36
C ILE A 23 -13.95 -5.63 -3.09
N LEU A 24 -13.96 -6.36 -1.97
CA LEU A 24 -14.15 -5.78 -0.65
C LEU A 24 -12.77 -5.48 -0.06
N LEU A 25 -12.49 -4.21 0.25
CA LEU A 25 -11.27 -3.77 0.90
C LEU A 25 -11.55 -3.45 2.37
N LEU A 26 -10.78 -4.04 3.28
CA LEU A 26 -10.76 -3.72 4.70
C LEU A 26 -9.38 -3.16 5.06
N GLU A 27 -9.32 -1.88 5.41
CA GLU A 27 -8.06 -1.23 5.79
C GLU A 27 -7.82 -1.27 7.30
N ASP A 28 -6.54 -1.33 7.69
CA ASP A 28 -6.06 -1.16 9.07
C ASP A 28 -6.76 -2.09 10.08
N ILE A 29 -6.89 -3.38 9.74
CA ILE A 29 -7.67 -4.35 10.54
C ILE A 29 -7.11 -4.60 11.96
N ASP A 30 -5.84 -4.25 12.20
CA ASP A 30 -5.19 -4.28 13.52
C ASP A 30 -5.70 -3.19 14.49
N ALA A 31 -6.33 -2.14 13.98
CA ALA A 31 -6.97 -1.12 14.80
C ALA A 31 -8.19 -1.69 15.56
N ILE A 32 -8.89 -2.68 14.98
CA ILE A 32 -10.08 -3.31 15.56
C ILE A 32 -9.69 -4.16 16.78
N GLU A 33 -8.60 -4.91 16.72
CA GLU A 33 -8.12 -5.71 17.87
C GLU A 33 -7.56 -4.82 19.00
N SER A 34 -6.90 -3.71 18.64
CA SER A 34 -6.36 -2.75 19.61
C SER A 34 -7.44 -1.99 20.40
N ALA A 35 -8.69 -2.00 19.94
CA ALA A 35 -9.83 -1.45 20.68
C ALA A 35 -10.32 -2.43 21.76
N LYS A 36 -10.34 -3.74 21.46
CA LYS A 36 -10.74 -4.78 22.43
C LYS A 36 -9.82 -4.87 23.65
N SER A 37 -8.51 -4.67 23.46
CA SER A 37 -7.55 -4.72 24.56
C SER A 37 -7.76 -3.61 25.59
N ARG A 38 -8.30 -2.45 25.17
CA ARG A 38 -8.60 -1.30 26.05
C ARG A 38 -9.93 -1.45 26.77
N GLU A 39 -10.91 -2.09 26.15
CA GLU A 39 -12.21 -2.39 26.78
C GLU A 39 -12.07 -3.38 27.95
N ASN A 40 -11.10 -4.30 27.90
CA ASN A 40 -10.84 -5.23 29.00
C ASN A 40 -10.21 -4.57 30.24
N SER A 41 -9.65 -3.36 30.13
CA SER A 41 -9.07 -2.62 31.27
C SER A 41 -10.03 -1.65 31.96
N ASP A 42 -11.12 -1.25 31.31
CA ASP A 42 -12.12 -0.32 31.87
C ASP A 42 -13.50 -0.99 31.93
N ALA A 43 -13.82 -1.55 33.10
CA ALA A 43 -15.07 -2.27 33.38
C ALA A 43 -16.35 -1.40 33.41
N GLY A 44 -16.38 -0.26 32.70
CA GLY A 44 -17.39 0.80 32.92
C GLY A 44 -18.19 1.30 31.71
N SER A 45 -17.75 1.10 30.46
CA SER A 45 -18.43 1.73 29.31
C SER A 45 -18.70 0.73 28.19
N ARG A 46 -19.87 0.08 28.27
CA ARG A 46 -20.39 -0.75 27.17
C ARG A 46 -20.99 0.15 26.08
N THR A 47 -20.15 0.80 25.28
CA THR A 47 -20.62 1.33 24.00
C THR A 47 -20.81 0.17 23.03
N SER A 48 -22.07 -0.06 22.68
CA SER A 48 -22.66 -1.13 21.84
C SER A 48 -22.20 -1.16 20.37
N SER A 49 -20.99 -0.72 20.06
CA SER A 49 -20.44 -0.61 18.71
C SER A 49 -19.22 -1.51 18.51
N SER A 50 -19.23 -2.70 19.11
CA SER A 50 -18.13 -3.66 18.98
C SER A 50 -18.28 -4.47 17.70
N VAL A 51 -17.97 -3.86 16.56
CA VAL A 51 -17.63 -4.67 15.38
C VAL A 51 -16.41 -5.51 15.74
N THR A 52 -16.53 -6.82 15.69
CA THR A 52 -15.40 -7.71 15.93
C THR A 52 -14.83 -8.22 14.61
N LEU A 53 -13.50 -8.37 14.52
CA LEU A 53 -12.87 -8.97 13.34
C LEU A 53 -13.38 -10.40 13.11
N SER A 54 -13.64 -11.15 14.18
CA SER A 54 -14.30 -12.46 14.12
C SER A 54 -15.73 -12.39 13.58
N GLY A 55 -16.53 -11.41 14.01
CA GLY A 55 -17.90 -11.20 13.50
C GLY A 55 -17.92 -10.79 12.03
N LEU A 56 -16.96 -9.96 11.60
CA LEU A 56 -16.73 -9.61 10.21
C LEU A 56 -16.36 -10.83 9.37
N LEU A 57 -15.44 -11.67 9.82
CA LEU A 57 -15.09 -12.90 9.11
C LEU A 57 -16.25 -13.89 9.07
N ASN A 58 -16.97 -14.08 10.18
CA ASN A 58 -18.16 -14.93 10.19
C ASN A 58 -19.25 -14.41 9.24
N ALA A 59 -19.37 -13.10 9.05
CA ALA A 59 -20.27 -12.53 8.06
C ALA A 59 -19.85 -12.83 6.62
N ILE A 60 -18.53 -12.93 6.36
CA ILE A 60 -17.96 -13.28 5.06
C ILE A 60 -18.07 -14.80 4.83
N ASP A 61 -17.65 -15.60 5.81
CA ASP A 61 -17.65 -17.07 5.79
C ASP A 61 -19.08 -17.65 5.81
N GLY A 62 -19.99 -17.08 6.61
CA GLY A 62 -21.21 -17.73 7.09
C GLY A 62 -22.54 -17.28 6.47
N ALA A 63 -22.56 -16.34 5.53
CA ALA A 63 -23.80 -15.93 4.85
C ALA A 63 -23.58 -15.45 3.40
N GLY A 64 -22.36 -15.62 2.89
CA GLY A 64 -21.87 -14.87 1.74
C GLY A 64 -20.80 -15.56 0.91
N SER A 65 -20.67 -16.90 0.97
CA SER A 65 -19.90 -17.70 0.01
C SER A 65 -20.58 -17.70 -1.37
N VAL A 66 -20.93 -16.50 -1.83
CA VAL A 66 -21.38 -16.18 -3.17
C VAL A 66 -20.09 -16.01 -3.95
N GLU A 67 -19.88 -16.91 -4.89
CA GLU A 67 -18.73 -16.86 -5.79
C GLU A 67 -18.64 -15.50 -6.50
N GLY A 68 -17.41 -15.12 -6.86
CA GLY A 68 -17.15 -13.89 -7.59
C GLY A 68 -16.98 -12.66 -6.70
N ARG A 69 -16.58 -12.79 -5.44
CA ARG A 69 -16.13 -11.67 -4.60
C ARG A 69 -14.71 -11.93 -4.13
N ALA A 70 -13.87 -10.89 -4.10
CA ALA A 70 -12.52 -10.95 -3.56
C ALA A 70 -12.42 -10.06 -2.31
N LEU A 71 -11.87 -10.60 -1.22
CA LEU A 71 -11.57 -9.85 -0.01
C LEU A 71 -10.09 -9.49 0.01
N ILE A 72 -9.79 -8.20 0.20
CA ILE A 72 -8.45 -7.71 0.46
C ILE A 72 -8.46 -7.04 1.84
N MET A 73 -7.49 -7.40 2.66
CA MET A 73 -7.29 -6.80 3.98
C MET A 73 -5.89 -6.20 4.06
N THR A 74 -5.74 -5.06 4.71
CA THR A 74 -4.43 -4.46 4.99
C THR A 74 -4.21 -4.35 6.50
N THR A 75 -2.97 -4.59 6.92
CA THR A 75 -2.54 -4.43 8.31
C THR A 75 -1.07 -4.01 8.35
N ASN A 76 -0.71 -3.23 9.36
CA ASN A 76 0.70 -2.92 9.66
C ASN A 76 1.29 -3.90 10.68
N HIS A 77 0.45 -4.66 11.40
CA HIS A 77 0.83 -5.48 12.53
C HIS A 77 0.15 -6.85 12.46
N VAL A 78 0.64 -7.71 11.57
CA VAL A 78 0.11 -9.08 11.40
C VAL A 78 0.20 -9.90 12.68
N ASP A 79 1.19 -9.62 13.52
CA ASP A 79 1.45 -10.22 14.83
C ASP A 79 0.36 -9.89 15.88
N ARG A 80 -0.41 -8.82 15.66
CA ARG A 80 -1.51 -8.40 16.55
C ARG A 80 -2.86 -9.00 16.16
N LEU A 81 -2.94 -9.68 15.02
CA LEU A 81 -4.18 -10.28 14.57
C LEU A 81 -4.43 -11.60 15.31
N ASP A 82 -5.69 -11.87 15.61
CA ASP A 82 -6.10 -13.19 16.10
C ASP A 82 -5.69 -14.26 15.07
N PRO A 83 -4.93 -15.30 15.46
CA PRO A 83 -4.53 -16.38 14.55
C PRO A 83 -5.70 -17.03 13.82
N ALA A 84 -6.93 -16.97 14.36
CA ALA A 84 -8.15 -17.44 13.71
C ALA A 84 -8.53 -16.66 12.45
N VAL A 85 -8.02 -15.44 12.28
CA VAL A 85 -8.24 -14.58 11.10
C VAL A 85 -7.45 -15.07 9.90
N ILE A 86 -6.21 -15.48 10.13
CA ILE A 86 -5.24 -15.86 9.09
C ILE A 86 -5.22 -17.37 8.81
N ARG A 87 -6.19 -18.13 9.34
CA ARG A 87 -6.26 -19.57 9.10
C ARG A 87 -6.57 -19.87 7.62
N PRO A 88 -6.06 -21.00 7.09
CA PRO A 88 -6.46 -21.50 5.79
C PRO A 88 -7.98 -21.59 5.66
N GLY A 89 -8.53 -21.14 4.52
CA GLY A 89 -9.97 -21.01 4.29
C GLY A 89 -10.55 -19.62 4.57
N ARG A 90 -9.81 -18.75 5.28
CA ARG A 90 -10.15 -17.32 5.47
C ARG A 90 -9.21 -16.40 4.71
N VAL A 91 -7.92 -16.73 4.74
CA VAL A 91 -6.86 -16.02 4.02
C VAL A 91 -6.07 -17.03 3.20
N ASP A 92 -6.24 -16.98 1.88
CA ASP A 92 -5.53 -17.88 0.96
C ASP A 92 -4.16 -17.35 0.52
N LYS A 93 -3.99 -16.03 0.59
CA LYS A 93 -2.77 -15.33 0.17
C LYS A 93 -2.42 -14.21 1.13
N MET A 94 -1.16 -14.18 1.54
CA MET A 94 -0.56 -13.07 2.29
C MET A 94 0.59 -12.50 1.46
N VAL A 95 0.61 -11.18 1.33
CA VAL A 95 1.65 -10.45 0.61
C VAL A 95 2.24 -9.43 1.57
N GLU A 96 3.53 -9.58 1.85
CA GLU A 96 4.26 -8.64 2.68
C GLU A 96 4.79 -7.48 1.83
N PHE A 97 4.57 -6.25 2.29
CA PHE A 97 5.12 -5.04 1.69
C PHE A 97 6.33 -4.57 2.49
N GLY A 98 7.51 -5.01 2.06
CA GLY A 98 8.77 -4.66 2.71
C GLY A 98 9.39 -3.33 2.28
N LEU A 99 10.58 -3.06 2.82
CA LEU A 99 11.43 -1.94 2.40
C LEU A 99 11.94 -2.15 0.96
N ALA A 100 12.36 -1.06 0.33
CA ALA A 100 12.75 -1.06 -1.07
C ALA A 100 14.05 -1.86 -1.29
N SER A 101 13.92 -2.99 -1.98
CA SER A 101 15.06 -3.73 -2.52
C SER A 101 15.71 -2.99 -3.68
N ARG A 102 16.94 -3.36 -4.05
CA ARG A 102 17.61 -2.81 -5.24
C ARG A 102 16.75 -2.93 -6.49
N GLU A 103 16.04 -4.05 -6.65
CA GLU A 103 15.13 -4.25 -7.77
C GLU A 103 13.93 -3.28 -7.73
N MET A 104 13.35 -3.05 -6.55
CA MET A 104 12.31 -2.04 -6.38
C MET A 104 12.82 -0.64 -6.75
N LEU A 105 14.02 -0.26 -6.33
CA LEU A 105 14.62 1.03 -6.66
C LEU A 105 14.76 1.23 -8.17
N LEU A 106 15.25 0.21 -8.89
CA LEU A 106 15.34 0.22 -10.35
C LEU A 106 13.95 0.42 -10.99
N ARG A 107 12.94 -0.33 -10.52
CA ARG A 107 11.57 -0.25 -11.04
C ARG A 107 10.93 1.12 -10.78
N LEU A 108 11.09 1.67 -9.57
CA LEU A 108 10.54 2.98 -9.20
C LEU A 108 11.18 4.10 -10.03
N PHE A 109 12.50 4.08 -10.20
CA PHE A 109 13.20 5.06 -11.02
C PHE A 109 12.70 5.03 -12.47
N ARG A 110 12.64 3.82 -13.06
CA ARG A 110 12.12 3.62 -14.42
C ARG A 110 10.66 4.03 -14.55
N TYR A 111 9.83 3.74 -13.55
CA TYR A 111 8.42 4.12 -13.54
C TYR A 111 8.21 5.65 -13.58
N VAL A 112 9.10 6.41 -12.94
CA VAL A 112 9.00 7.87 -12.92
C VAL A 112 9.55 8.51 -14.20
N TYR A 113 10.61 7.95 -14.79
CA TYR A 113 11.36 8.61 -15.86
C TYR A 113 11.24 7.98 -17.26
N LEU A 114 10.66 6.79 -17.39
CA LEU A 114 10.32 6.24 -18.70
C LEU A 114 8.89 6.62 -19.07
N PRO A 115 8.65 7.15 -20.28
CA PRO A 115 7.30 7.24 -20.81
C PRO A 115 6.72 5.82 -20.88
N LEU A 116 5.49 5.64 -20.38
CA LEU A 116 4.76 4.41 -20.60
C LEU A 116 4.57 4.26 -22.10
N SER A 117 5.17 3.25 -22.73
CA SER A 117 4.91 2.93 -24.13
C SER A 117 3.40 2.77 -24.29
N SER A 118 2.82 3.71 -25.02
CA SER A 118 1.39 3.88 -25.19
C SER A 118 0.75 2.63 -25.77
N LYS A 119 0.02 1.91 -24.91
CA LYS A 119 -1.33 1.44 -25.27
C LYS A 119 -2.44 1.99 -24.39
N ASN A 120 -2.13 2.59 -23.24
CA ASN A 120 -3.11 3.29 -22.40
C ASN A 120 -2.61 4.70 -22.09
N GLU A 121 -3.13 5.68 -22.83
CA GLU A 121 -2.95 7.10 -22.59
C GLU A 121 -3.42 7.46 -21.17
N ARG A 122 -2.58 8.18 -20.42
CA ARG A 122 -3.09 8.96 -19.30
C ARG A 122 -3.84 10.16 -19.88
N VAL A 123 -5.14 10.25 -19.59
CA VAL A 123 -5.91 11.48 -19.81
C VAL A 123 -5.26 12.58 -18.96
N GLY A 124 -4.43 13.44 -19.56
CA GLY A 124 -3.92 14.64 -18.87
C GLY A 124 -2.62 15.25 -19.38
N ASP A 125 -1.66 14.48 -19.91
CA ASP A 125 -0.37 15.05 -20.35
C ASP A 125 -0.17 14.85 -21.85
N LYS A 126 -0.41 15.93 -22.61
CA LYS A 126 -0.03 16.01 -24.02
C LYS A 126 1.49 16.18 -24.10
N TYR A 127 2.23 15.08 -24.19
CA TYR A 127 3.54 15.07 -24.84
C TYR A 127 3.33 14.63 -26.29
N GLU A 128 3.05 15.59 -27.18
CA GLU A 128 3.16 15.39 -28.62
C GLU A 128 4.64 15.42 -29.01
N GLY A 129 5.25 14.24 -29.08
CA GLY A 129 6.55 14.06 -29.70
C GLY A 129 6.52 12.74 -30.45
N VAL A 130 6.55 12.80 -31.79
CA VAL A 130 6.87 11.65 -32.62
C VAL A 130 8.34 11.33 -32.33
N VAL A 131 8.59 10.46 -31.34
CA VAL A 131 9.94 10.02 -30.99
C VAL A 131 10.34 8.94 -31.99
N ASN A 132 11.41 9.15 -32.77
CA ASN A 132 11.95 8.09 -33.62
C ASN A 132 12.32 6.88 -32.75
N ASN A 133 12.19 5.67 -33.30
CA ASN A 133 12.50 4.44 -32.55
C ASN A 133 13.93 4.42 -31.97
N GLN A 134 14.89 5.07 -32.64
CA GLN A 134 16.27 5.19 -32.14
C GLN A 134 16.36 6.12 -30.93
N ASP A 135 15.74 7.30 -30.98
CA ASP A 135 15.72 8.28 -29.89
C ASP A 135 15.03 7.71 -28.63
N ALA A 136 14.00 6.88 -28.83
CA ALA A 136 13.31 6.18 -27.74
C ALA A 136 14.19 5.09 -27.09
N GLN A 137 14.94 4.33 -27.90
CA GLN A 137 15.87 3.32 -27.40
C GLN A 137 17.04 3.94 -26.64
N ASP A 138 17.60 5.03 -27.15
CA ASP A 138 18.71 5.75 -26.51
C ASP A 138 18.26 6.39 -25.18
N THR A 139 17.05 6.97 -25.16
CA THR A 139 16.43 7.47 -23.92
C THR A 139 16.24 6.34 -22.91
N GLN A 140 15.73 5.19 -23.36
CA GLN A 140 15.50 4.04 -22.49
C GLN A 140 16.81 3.48 -21.91
N LYS A 141 17.86 3.39 -22.71
CA LYS A 141 19.20 2.95 -22.26
C LYS A 141 19.77 3.93 -21.24
N HIS A 142 19.68 5.23 -21.53
CA HIS A 142 20.17 6.27 -20.62
C HIS A 142 19.46 6.22 -19.26
N VAL A 143 18.13 6.11 -19.24
CA VAL A 143 17.37 5.99 -17.98
C VAL A 143 17.70 4.70 -17.22
N GLN A 144 18.01 3.60 -17.91
CA GLN A 144 18.45 2.37 -17.24
C GLN A 144 19.82 2.52 -16.55
N GLU A 145 20.76 3.19 -17.20
CA GLU A 145 22.08 3.49 -16.61
C GLU A 145 21.93 4.40 -15.38
N LEU A 146 21.12 5.45 -15.48
CA LEU A 146 20.80 6.33 -14.35
C LEU A 146 20.09 5.57 -13.21
N ALA A 147 19.17 4.67 -13.54
CA ALA A 147 18.47 3.84 -12.55
C ALA A 147 19.46 2.95 -11.78
N ALA A 148 20.43 2.34 -12.48
CA ALA A 148 21.48 1.54 -11.83
C ALA A 148 22.31 2.40 -10.87
N MET A 149 22.77 3.57 -11.32
CA MET A 149 23.51 4.50 -10.45
C MET A 149 22.69 4.98 -9.25
N PHE A 150 21.40 5.25 -9.42
CA PHE A 150 20.50 5.58 -8.31
C PHE A 150 20.40 4.43 -7.32
N ALA A 151 20.15 3.21 -7.82
CA ALA A 151 19.95 2.03 -6.99
C ALA A 151 21.22 1.61 -6.23
N ASP A 152 22.41 1.88 -6.78
CA ASP A 152 23.69 1.60 -6.13
C ASP A 152 24.05 2.65 -5.06
N ARG A 153 23.49 3.87 -5.14
CA ARG A 153 23.70 4.95 -4.15
C ARG A 153 22.72 4.92 -2.98
N VAL A 154 21.58 4.25 -3.14
CA VAL A 154 20.58 4.11 -2.07
C VAL A 154 20.81 2.80 -1.32
N PRO A 155 20.95 2.82 0.01
CA PRO A 155 21.04 1.59 0.80
C PRO A 155 19.80 0.71 0.62
N ALA A 156 20.01 -0.52 0.15
CA ALA A 156 18.94 -1.48 -0.03
C ALA A 156 18.27 -1.80 1.32
N MET A 157 16.96 -2.02 1.29
CA MET A 157 16.16 -2.39 2.46
C MET A 157 16.21 -1.36 3.61
N LYS A 158 16.47 -0.08 3.33
CA LYS A 158 16.49 0.98 4.36
C LYS A 158 15.25 1.89 4.33
N HIS A 159 14.72 2.17 3.15
CA HIS A 159 13.59 3.10 2.96
C HIS A 159 12.38 2.39 2.36
N SER A 160 11.17 2.86 2.68
CA SER A 160 9.95 2.32 2.06
C SER A 160 9.85 2.73 0.59
N PRO A 161 9.19 1.93 -0.26
CA PRO A 161 8.95 2.30 -1.66
C PRO A 161 8.26 3.67 -1.81
N ALA A 162 7.34 4.02 -0.91
CA ALA A 162 6.65 5.31 -0.91
C ALA A 162 7.62 6.49 -0.64
N HIS A 163 8.54 6.33 0.30
CA HIS A 163 9.51 7.37 0.64
C HIS A 163 10.48 7.62 -0.53
N ILE A 164 10.96 6.56 -1.17
CA ILE A 164 11.77 6.65 -2.41
C ILE A 164 10.97 7.34 -3.52
N LEU A 165 9.71 6.95 -3.72
CA LEU A 165 8.87 7.52 -4.75
C LEU A 165 8.65 9.02 -4.55
N SER A 166 8.43 9.47 -3.32
CA SER A 166 8.32 10.90 -2.99
C SER A 166 9.57 11.69 -3.40
N PHE A 167 10.78 11.15 -3.13
CA PHE A 167 12.03 11.77 -3.58
C PHE A 167 12.13 11.86 -5.11
N LEU A 168 11.79 10.78 -5.81
CA LEU A 168 11.84 10.74 -7.28
C LEU A 168 10.81 11.69 -7.92
N ILE A 169 9.61 11.80 -7.36
CA ILE A 169 8.57 12.74 -7.82
C ILE A 169 9.04 14.20 -7.64
N ALA A 170 9.72 14.52 -6.53
CA ALA A 170 10.31 15.85 -6.34
C ALA A 170 11.37 16.19 -7.42
N HIS A 171 11.99 15.18 -8.03
CA HIS A 171 12.96 15.30 -9.11
C HIS A 171 12.43 14.82 -10.48
N ARG A 172 11.10 14.80 -10.69
CA ARG A 172 10.45 14.17 -11.87
C ARG A 172 10.93 14.68 -13.23
N HIS A 173 11.48 15.90 -13.30
CA HIS A 173 11.96 16.49 -14.54
C HIS A 173 13.46 16.29 -14.81
N SER A 174 14.20 15.74 -13.86
CA SER A 174 15.65 15.56 -13.99
C SER A 174 16.09 14.21 -13.39
N PRO A 175 16.16 13.14 -14.20
CA PRO A 175 16.63 11.84 -13.71
C PRO A 175 18.09 11.90 -13.26
N ARG A 176 18.91 12.73 -13.94
CA ARG A 176 20.29 12.98 -13.54
C ARG A 176 20.36 13.73 -12.20
N GLY A 177 19.52 14.75 -12.02
CA GLY A 177 19.42 15.48 -10.75
C GLY A 177 19.03 14.59 -9.59
N ALA A 178 18.13 13.62 -9.79
CA ALA A 178 17.80 12.62 -8.77
C ALA A 178 19.04 11.79 -8.35
N VAL A 179 19.83 11.33 -9.31
CA VAL A 179 21.07 10.56 -9.05
C VAL A 179 22.13 11.41 -8.32
N GLU A 180 22.27 12.68 -8.68
CA GLU A 180 23.24 13.59 -8.07
C GLU A 180 22.89 13.95 -6.63
N ASN A 181 21.60 14.14 -6.33
CA ASN A 181 21.15 14.60 -5.01
C ASN A 181 20.84 13.48 -4.01
N VAL A 182 20.71 12.22 -4.46
CA VAL A 182 20.23 11.11 -3.62
C VAL A 182 21.13 10.82 -2.42
N ILE A 183 22.46 10.95 -2.55
CA ILE A 183 23.39 10.71 -1.44
C ILE A 183 23.13 11.71 -0.32
N SER A 184 23.06 13.00 -0.67
CA SER A 184 22.77 14.07 0.31
C SER A 184 21.41 13.91 0.99
N TRP A 185 20.44 13.34 0.27
CA TRP A 185 19.12 13.04 0.81
C TRP A 185 19.14 11.85 1.78
N VAL A 186 19.80 10.75 1.42
CA VAL A 186 19.98 9.58 2.30
C VAL A 186 20.73 9.96 3.58
N GLU A 187 21.72 10.84 3.49
CA GLU A 187 22.49 11.33 4.65
C GLU A 187 21.62 12.20 5.58
N LYS A 188 20.89 13.17 5.03
CA LYS A 188 19.99 14.05 5.80
C LYS A 188 18.87 13.28 6.51
N GLU A 189 18.30 12.30 5.83
CA GLU A 189 17.21 11.48 6.38
C GLU A 189 17.73 10.35 7.29
N GLY A 190 19.03 10.07 7.28
CA GLY A 190 19.68 9.08 8.14
C GLY A 190 19.53 9.34 9.63
N GLU A 191 19.26 10.60 10.03
CA GLU A 191 19.02 11.01 11.42
C GLU A 191 17.52 11.10 11.79
N GLY A 192 16.61 10.94 10.82
CA GLY A 192 15.20 11.32 10.98
C GLY A 192 14.17 10.38 10.36
N PHE A 193 14.55 9.18 9.87
CA PHE A 193 13.58 8.26 9.29
C PHE A 193 12.61 7.70 10.35
N ILE A 194 11.53 8.45 10.57
CA ILE A 194 10.31 7.98 11.22
C ILE A 194 9.45 7.39 10.09
N PRO A 195 9.21 6.06 10.05
CA PRO A 195 8.28 5.50 9.08
C PRO A 195 6.96 6.25 9.18
N LEU A 196 6.36 6.61 8.04
CA LEU A 196 5.10 7.36 7.95
C LEU A 196 4.02 6.68 8.82
N ARG A 197 3.93 7.07 10.09
CA ARG A 197 2.79 6.79 10.94
C ARG A 197 1.72 7.76 10.47
N ARG A 198 0.58 7.24 9.98
CA ARG A 198 -0.65 8.02 9.94
C ARG A 198 -0.82 8.61 11.33
N GLN A 199 -0.75 9.93 11.46
CA GLN A 199 -1.24 10.59 12.67
C GLN A 199 -2.74 10.35 12.69
N THR A 200 -3.17 9.30 13.39
CA THR A 200 -4.55 9.21 13.83
C THR A 200 -4.69 10.22 14.97
N SER A 201 -5.21 11.40 14.65
CA SER A 201 -5.73 12.32 15.66
C SER A 201 -6.69 11.53 16.56
N THR A 202 -6.35 11.47 17.83
CA THR A 202 -7.22 11.03 18.94
C THR A 202 -8.49 11.85 18.99
#